data_AF-G1UV98-F1
#
_entry.id   AF-G1UV98-F1
#
_cell.length_a   1.000
_cell.length_b   1.000
_cell.length_c   1.000
_cell.angle_alpha   90.00
_cell.angle_beta   90.00
_cell.angle_gamma   90.00
#
_symmetry.space_group_name_H-M   'P 1'
#
loop_
_entity.id
_entity.type
_entity.pdbx_description
1 polymer ?
#
loop_
_entity_poly.entity_id
_entity_poly.type
_entity_poly.pdbx_seq_one_letter_code
_entity_poly.pdbx_strand_id
1 'polypeptide(L)' 'MQLTLEEIVMIAVENQHIILEQELKKGVPLNYLDDNGQYVLRYPDGHMEAADLPEIRQAG' A
#
# COMPACT_ATOMS: atom_id res chain seq x y z
N MET A 1 19.49 23.64 -5.38
CA MET A 1 19.77 22.29 -5.93
C MET A 1 18.49 21.78 -6.54
N GLN A 2 18.58 21.23 -7.75
CA GLN A 2 17.44 20.67 -8.47
C GLN A 2 17.63 19.15 -8.45
N LEU A 3 16.58 18.42 -8.07
CA LEU A 3 16.62 16.96 -8.00
C LEU A 3 16.78 16.39 -9.41
N THR A 4 17.54 15.31 -9.50
CA THR A 4 17.63 14.47 -10.69
C THR A 4 16.33 13.69 -10.89
N LEU A 5 16.13 13.16 -12.10
CA LEU A 5 14.99 12.28 -12.39
C LEU A 5 15.00 11.04 -11.49
N GLU A 6 16.16 10.45 -11.23
CA GLU A 6 16.31 9.28 -10.36
C GLU A 6 15.87 9.58 -8.94
N GLU A 7 16.29 10.72 -8.38
CA GLU A 7 15.86 11.17 -7.05
C GLU A 7 14.34 11.43 -7.01
N ILE A 8 13.77 12.04 -8.04
CA ILE A 8 12.31 12.27 -8.13
C ILE A 8 11.55 10.95 -8.16
N VAL A 9 12.01 9.97 -8.93
CA VAL A 9 11.37 8.65 -9.04
C VAL A 9 11.45 7.91 -7.69
N MET A 10 12.62 7.91 -7.05
CA MET A 10 12.81 7.29 -5.74
C MET A 10 11.86 7.89 -4.69
N ILE A 11 11.80 9.23 -4.61
CA ILE A 11 10.90 9.94 -3.70
C ILE A 11 9.43 9.64 -4.02
N ALA A 12 9.06 9.56 -5.30
CA ALA A 12 7.68 9.25 -5.69
C ALA A 12 7.28 7.82 -5.26
N VAL A 13 8.18 6.85 -5.37
CA VAL A 13 7.97 5.47 -4.91
C VAL A 13 7.84 5.42 -3.39
N GLU A 14 8.72 6.10 -2.65
CA GLU A 14 8.64 6.18 -1.19
C GLU A 14 7.34 6.85 -0.72
N ASN A 15 6.94 7.96 -1.35
CA ASN A 15 5.69 8.63 -1.02
C ASN A 15 4.46 7.76 -1.32
N GLN A 16 4.47 7.05 -2.46
CA GLN A 16 3.42 6.10 -2.79
C GLN A 16 3.32 5.01 -1.72
N HIS A 17 4.45 4.48 -1.25
CA HIS A 17 4.47 3.48 -0.19
C HIS A 17 3.81 4.00 1.10
N ILE A 18 4.20 5.19 1.57
CA ILE A 18 3.62 5.79 2.79
C ILE A 18 2.10 5.96 2.66
N ILE A 19 1.62 6.41 1.50
CA ILE A 19 0.19 6.59 1.24
C ILE A 19 -0.52 5.23 1.29
N LEU A 20 0.00 4.23 0.57
CA LEU A 20 -0.62 2.90 0.51
C LEU A 20 -0.64 2.23 1.89
N GLU A 21 0.45 2.30 2.66
CA GLU A 21 0.48 1.78 4.03
C GLU A 21 -0.59 2.45 4.93
N GLN A 22 -0.76 3.77 4.81
CA GLN A 22 -1.78 4.51 5.56
C GLN A 22 -3.21 4.16 5.14
N GLU A 23 -3.47 4.01 3.83
CA GLU A 23 -4.78 3.60 3.32
C GLU A 23 -5.11 2.14 3.72
N LEU A 24 -4.12 1.25 3.69
CA LEU A 24 -4.28 -0.13 4.16
C LEU A 24 -4.66 -0.18 5.64
N LYS A 25 -3.98 0.61 6.49
CA LYS A 25 -4.33 0.75 7.92
C LYS A 25 -5.74 1.29 8.17
N LYS A 26 -6.31 2.04 7.23
CA LYS A 26 -7.71 2.51 7.27
C LYS A 26 -8.72 1.45 6.81
N GLY A 27 -8.24 0.30 6.34
CA GLY A 27 -9.06 -0.76 5.77
C GLY A 27 -9.48 -0.50 4.32
N VAL A 28 -8.81 0.42 3.62
CA VAL A 28 -9.09 0.66 2.19
C VAL A 28 -8.56 -0.51 1.38
N PRO A 29 -9.38 -1.13 0.52
CA PRO A 29 -8.97 -2.26 -0.29
C PRO A 29 -7.99 -1.82 -1.38
N LEU A 30 -6.71 -2.16 -1.21
CA LEU A 30 -5.67 -1.85 -2.19
C LEU A 30 -5.54 -2.94 -3.26
N ASN A 31 -6.64 -3.25 -3.94
CA ASN A 31 -6.73 -4.06 -5.19
C ASN A 31 -5.96 -5.40 -5.30
N TYR A 32 -5.39 -5.95 -4.23
CA TYR A 32 -4.78 -7.27 -4.21
C TYR A 32 -5.33 -8.07 -3.04
N LEU A 33 -5.93 -9.21 -3.37
CA LEU A 33 -6.33 -10.23 -2.41
C LEU A 33 -5.28 -11.34 -2.46
N ASP A 34 -4.81 -11.79 -1.30
CA ASP A 34 -4.02 -13.02 -1.22
C ASP A 34 -4.89 -14.26 -1.40
N ASP A 35 -4.28 -15.44 -1.35
CA ASP A 35 -4.98 -16.73 -1.49
C ASP A 35 -6.02 -16.98 -0.38
N ASN A 36 -5.98 -16.22 0.71
CA ASN A 36 -6.90 -16.29 1.84
C ASN A 36 -7.98 -15.20 1.80
N GLY A 37 -7.99 -14.34 0.77
CA GLY A 37 -8.92 -13.22 0.66
C GLY A 37 -8.58 -12.03 1.57
N GLN A 38 -7.35 -11.96 2.09
CA GLN A 38 -6.86 -10.81 2.84
C GLN A 38 -6.35 -9.73 1.89
N TYR A 39 -6.57 -8.46 2.25
CA TYR A 39 -5.99 -7.35 1.52
C TYR A 39 -4.49 -7.28 1.78
N VAL A 40 -3.72 -7.29 0.70
CA VAL A 40 -2.27 -7.24 0.76
C VAL A 40 -1.72 -6.08 -0.08
N LEU A 41 -0.66 -5.48 0.41
CA LEU A 41 0.16 -4.53 -0.33
C LEU A 41 1.41 -5.26 -0.82
N ARG A 42 1.54 -5.43 -2.14
CA ARG A 42 2.73 -6.02 -2.78
C ARG A 42 3.67 -4.93 -3.27
N TYR A 43 4.93 -5.06 -2.89
CA TYR A 43 6.00 -4.13 -3.25
C TYR A 43 6.69 -4.55 -4.56
N PRO A 44 7.27 -3.58 -5.31
CA PRO A 44 8.03 -3.87 -6.53
C PRO A 44 9.26 -4.77 -6.30
N ASP A 45 9.84 -4.73 -5.10
CA ASP A 45 10.96 -5.59 -4.69
C ASP A 45 10.53 -7.02 -4.28
N GLY A 46 9.22 -7.29 -4.27
CA GLY A 46 8.63 -8.57 -3.91
C GLY A 46 8.24 -8.72 -2.45
N HIS A 47 8.47 -7.72 -1.59
CA HIS A 47 7.94 -7.69 -0.23
C HIS A 47 6.39 -7.65 -0.25
N MET A 48 5.76 -8.12 0.82
CA MET A 48 4.30 -8.13 0.96
C MET A 48 3.92 -7.78 2.40
N GLU A 49 2.97 -6.86 2.56
CA GLU A 49 2.34 -6.55 3.85
C GLU A 49 0.87 -6.93 3.82
N ALA A 50 0.46 -7.71 4.80
CA ALA A 50 -0.94 -8.00 5.07
C ALA A 50 -1.36 -7.20 6.30
N ALA A 51 -2.55 -6.61 6.25
CA ALA A 51 -3.19 -6.03 7.42
C ALA A 51 -4.56 -6.68 7.59
N ASP A 52 -4.85 -7.10 8.83
CA ASP A 52 -6.22 -7.40 9.20
C ASP A 52 -7.03 -6.11 9.05
N LEU A 53 -8.09 -6.17 8.25
CA LEU A 53 -8.99 -5.03 8.14
C LEU A 53 -9.52 -4.72 9.54
N PRO A 54 -9.54 -3.44 9.97
CA PRO A 54 -10.28 -3.06 11.15
C PRO A 54 -11.74 -3.53 10.97
N GLU A 55 -12.32 -4.17 11.99
CA GLU A 55 -13.71 -4.63 12.02
C GLU A 55 -14.70 -3.44 11.95
N ILE A 56 -14.75 -2.69 10.85
CA ILE A 56 -15.72 -1.59 10.75
C ILE A 56 -16.45 -1.61 9.40
N ARG A 57 -17.65 -2.18 9.54
CA ARG A 57 -18.86 -2.11 8.72
C ARG A 57 -18.83 -2.95 7.44
N GLN A 58 -19.45 -4.13 7.58
CA GLN A 58 -20.53 -4.50 6.67
C GLN A 58 -21.47 -3.28 6.52
N ALA A 59 -21.17 -2.39 5.59
CA ALA A 59 -22.14 -1.51 5.00
C ALA A 59 -22.61 -2.24 3.74
N GLY A 60 -23.92 -2.46 3.68
CA GLY A 60 -24.60 -3.28 2.67
C GLY A 60 -24.55 -2.75 1.26
#